data_AF-F0XXI5-F1
#
_entry.id   AF-F0XXI5-F1
#
_cell.length_a   1.000
_cell.length_b   1.000
_cell.length_c   1.000
_cell.angle_alpha   90.00
_cell.angle_beta   90.00
_cell.angle_gamma   90.00
#
_symmetry.space_group_name_H-M   'P 1'
#
loop_
_entity.id
_entity.type
_entity.pdbx_description
1 polymer ?
#
loop_
_entity_poly.entity_id
_entity_poly.type
_entity_poly.pdbx_seq_one_letter_code
_entity_poly.pdbx_strand_id
1 'polypeptide(L)'
;IDPCTATDLANERLVVEGLARAFPGHRVVGEEACSDAGAIPVLDDDATPTWIVDPIDGTQNFVHGLPCSCVSIGLAERGVPVLGVVFDPYRDELWVAAAGEGAFLNGARLAPPPAVDLAGGDLSSATVLTDLGYERGPAAAPLARLYAALLDEKVRAVRILGSTVLSLCYVASGRASSLVIGLVERDCPKPWDWCAGTLVAREAG
;
A
#
# COMPACT_ATOMS: atom_id res chain seq x y z
N ILE A 1 -8.91 17.25 0.87
CA ILE A 1 -8.20 17.51 -0.40
C ILE A 1 -7.03 16.55 -0.37
N ASP A 2 -6.98 15.64 -1.34
CA ASP A 2 -5.81 14.82 -1.58
C ASP A 2 -4.73 15.76 -2.15
N PRO A 3 -3.59 15.96 -1.47
CA PRO A 3 -2.59 16.88 -1.95
C PRO A 3 -1.85 16.23 -3.10
N CYS A 4 -1.68 16.96 -4.21
CA CYS A 4 -0.79 16.59 -5.30
C CYS A 4 0.29 17.67 -5.40
N THR A 5 1.55 17.28 -5.55
CA THR A 5 2.68 18.21 -5.72
C THR A 5 3.31 18.09 -7.10
N ALA A 6 4.16 19.06 -7.45
CA ALA A 6 4.95 18.98 -8.68
C ALA A 6 5.89 17.75 -8.70
N THR A 7 6.24 17.20 -7.53
CA THR A 7 7.07 15.99 -7.43
C THR A 7 6.27 14.74 -7.79
N ASP A 8 5.00 14.63 -7.37
CA ASP A 8 4.11 13.53 -7.74
C ASP A 8 4.00 13.44 -9.27
N LEU A 9 3.67 14.57 -9.92
CA LEU A 9 3.55 14.65 -11.38
C LEU A 9 4.85 14.31 -12.12
N ALA A 10 5.99 14.74 -11.59
CA ALA A 10 7.29 14.46 -12.19
C ALA A 10 7.68 12.97 -12.06
N ASN A 11 7.43 12.37 -10.88
CA ASN A 11 7.67 10.96 -10.62
C ASN A 11 6.76 10.08 -11.49
N GLU A 12 5.46 10.37 -11.53
CA GLU A 12 4.49 9.63 -12.34
C GLU A 12 4.92 9.65 -13.80
N ARG A 13 5.22 10.84 -14.35
CA ARG A 13 5.66 10.98 -15.73
C ARG A 13 6.90 10.13 -16.03
N LEU A 14 7.91 10.17 -15.16
CA LEU A 14 9.15 9.41 -15.33
C LEU A 14 8.86 7.90 -15.40
N VAL A 15 8.08 7.39 -14.45
CA VAL A 15 7.78 5.97 -14.34
C VAL A 15 6.88 5.52 -15.50
N VAL A 16 5.81 6.26 -15.79
CA VAL A 16 4.84 5.93 -16.84
C VAL A 16 5.50 5.94 -18.22
N GLU A 17 6.28 6.96 -18.56
CA GLU A 17 6.99 7.02 -19.84
C GLU A 17 8.05 5.92 -19.97
N GLY A 18 8.70 5.55 -18.86
CA GLY A 18 9.66 4.44 -18.81
C GLY A 18 8.99 3.10 -19.09
N LEU A 19 7.90 2.80 -18.38
CA LEU A 19 7.15 1.56 -18.52
C LEU A 19 6.49 1.44 -19.90
N ALA A 20 5.86 2.50 -20.40
CA ALA A 20 5.24 2.49 -21.73
C ALA A 20 6.26 2.24 -22.85
N ARG A 21 7.50 2.72 -22.69
CA ARG A 21 8.59 2.48 -23.65
C ARG A 21 9.15 1.07 -23.56
N ALA A 22 9.32 0.54 -22.35
CA ALA A 22 9.83 -0.81 -22.12
C ALA A 22 8.79 -1.89 -22.48
N PHE A 23 7.50 -1.58 -22.31
CA PHE A 23 6.38 -2.50 -22.51
C PHE A 23 5.26 -1.87 -23.37
N PRO A 24 5.47 -1.64 -24.69
CA PRO A 24 4.51 -0.92 -25.53
C PRO A 24 3.13 -1.57 -25.69
N GLY A 25 2.98 -2.84 -25.32
CA GLY A 25 1.70 -3.56 -25.35
C GLY A 25 0.98 -3.63 -24.00
N HIS A 26 1.56 -3.05 -22.94
CA HIS A 26 0.95 -3.05 -21.61
C HIS A 26 0.15 -1.76 -21.40
N ARG A 27 -0.87 -1.82 -20.55
CA ARG A 27 -1.53 -0.63 -20.01
C ARG A 27 -0.68 -0.08 -18.87
N VAL A 28 -0.65 1.24 -18.72
CA VAL A 28 -0.01 1.91 -17.58
C VAL A 28 -1.02 2.89 -16.99
N VAL A 29 -1.19 2.84 -15.68
CA VAL A 29 -2.10 3.68 -14.91
C VAL A 29 -1.34 4.31 -13.76
N GLY A 30 -1.39 5.63 -13.67
CA GLY A 30 -0.86 6.40 -12.54
C GLY A 30 -1.98 7.02 -11.72
N GLU A 31 -1.78 7.16 -10.41
CA GLU A 31 -2.73 7.78 -9.48
C GLU A 31 -3.16 9.18 -9.94
N GLU A 32 -2.22 10.04 -10.28
CA GLU A 32 -2.48 11.47 -10.46
C GLU A 32 -3.33 11.70 -11.71
N ALA A 33 -2.95 11.07 -12.82
CA ALA A 33 -3.74 11.10 -14.05
C ALA A 33 -5.16 10.53 -13.86
N CYS A 34 -5.31 9.48 -13.05
CA CYS A 34 -6.61 8.89 -12.75
C CYS A 34 -7.47 9.76 -11.83
N SER A 35 -6.87 10.35 -10.81
CA SER A 35 -7.52 11.25 -9.86
C SER A 35 -8.01 12.53 -10.55
N ASP A 36 -7.19 13.13 -11.41
CA ASP A 36 -7.57 14.29 -12.23
C ASP A 36 -8.73 13.99 -13.18
N ALA A 37 -8.78 12.78 -13.72
CA ALA A 37 -9.87 12.33 -14.59
C ALA A 37 -11.13 11.89 -13.83
N GLY A 38 -11.08 11.80 -12.49
CA GLY A 38 -12.14 11.22 -11.67
C GLY A 38 -12.42 9.76 -11.99
N ALA A 39 -11.41 9.01 -12.45
CA ALA A 39 -11.54 7.65 -12.95
C ALA A 39 -10.65 6.69 -12.16
N ILE A 40 -11.26 5.85 -11.32
CA ILE A 40 -10.54 4.77 -10.64
C ILE A 40 -10.43 3.58 -11.62
N PRO A 41 -9.23 3.05 -11.88
CA PRO A 41 -9.06 1.91 -12.75
C PRO A 41 -9.76 0.68 -12.17
N VAL A 42 -10.48 -0.03 -13.02
CA VAL A 42 -10.91 -1.39 -12.70
C VAL A 42 -9.81 -2.32 -13.18
N LEU A 43 -9.28 -3.12 -12.25
CA LEU A 43 -8.43 -4.26 -12.53
C LEU A 43 -9.36 -5.44 -12.91
N ASP A 44 -9.64 -5.59 -14.21
CA ASP A 44 -10.55 -6.59 -14.76
C ASP A 44 -9.80 -7.86 -15.24
N ASP A 45 -10.55 -8.87 -15.70
CA ASP A 45 -10.00 -10.11 -16.28
C ASP A 45 -9.56 -9.93 -17.75
N ASP A 46 -9.26 -8.69 -18.17
CA ASP A 46 -8.60 -8.47 -19.45
C ASP A 46 -7.21 -9.13 -19.42
N ALA A 47 -6.82 -9.73 -20.55
CA ALA A 47 -5.51 -10.36 -20.70
C ALA A 47 -4.36 -9.34 -20.81
N THR A 48 -4.66 -8.06 -20.98
CA THR A 48 -3.67 -6.99 -21.12
C THR A 48 -3.00 -6.71 -19.77
N PRO A 49 -1.67 -6.92 -19.64
CA PRO A 49 -0.97 -6.58 -18.40
C PRO A 49 -1.08 -5.09 -18.11
N THR A 50 -1.38 -4.75 -16.86
CA THR A 50 -1.62 -3.38 -16.42
C THR A 50 -0.67 -3.01 -15.31
N TRP A 51 0.19 -2.03 -15.58
CA TRP A 51 1.02 -1.38 -14.58
C TRP A 51 0.19 -0.37 -13.79
N ILE A 52 0.32 -0.39 -12.48
CA ILE A 52 -0.36 0.48 -11.52
C ILE A 52 0.71 1.22 -10.73
N VAL A 53 0.70 2.55 -10.79
CA VAL A 53 1.75 3.41 -10.23
C VAL A 53 1.15 4.37 -9.22
N ASP A 54 1.72 4.38 -8.02
CA ASP A 54 1.60 5.47 -7.07
C ASP A 54 2.95 6.21 -7.03
N PRO A 55 3.03 7.45 -7.51
CA PRO A 55 4.29 8.18 -7.55
C PRO A 55 4.80 8.57 -6.16
N ILE A 56 3.91 8.79 -5.17
CA ILE A 56 4.21 9.09 -3.77
C ILE A 56 3.04 8.66 -2.87
N ASP A 57 3.02 7.39 -2.44
CA ASP A 57 2.05 6.96 -1.42
C ASP A 57 2.38 7.66 -0.11
N GLY A 58 1.40 8.36 0.45
CA GLY A 58 1.58 9.22 1.62
C GLY A 58 1.99 10.66 1.28
N THR A 59 1.41 11.27 0.24
CA THR A 59 1.71 12.65 -0.18
C THR A 59 1.53 13.68 0.94
N GLN A 60 0.57 13.49 1.86
CA GLN A 60 0.45 14.34 3.06
C GLN A 60 1.72 14.30 3.92
N ASN A 61 2.30 13.12 4.12
CA ASN A 61 3.55 12.98 4.87
C ASN A 61 4.70 13.67 4.13
N PHE A 62 4.80 13.47 2.81
CA PHE A 62 5.80 14.13 1.97
C PHE A 62 5.72 15.66 2.08
N VAL A 63 4.52 16.24 1.92
CA VAL A 63 4.27 17.69 2.02
C VAL A 63 4.70 18.26 3.37
N HIS A 64 4.50 17.51 4.45
CA HIS A 64 4.84 17.94 5.81
C HIS A 64 6.26 17.52 6.26
N GLY A 65 7.03 16.86 5.41
CA GLY A 65 8.38 16.37 5.73
C GLY A 65 8.40 15.23 6.75
N LEU A 66 7.29 14.50 6.93
CA LEU A 66 7.26 13.28 7.73
C LEU A 66 7.85 12.12 6.89
N PRO A 67 8.89 11.41 7.37
CA PRO A 67 9.62 10.41 6.58
C PRO A 67 8.90 9.06 6.52
N CYS A 68 7.66 9.09 6.01
CA CYS A 68 6.75 7.96 5.85
C CYS A 68 5.98 8.10 4.52
N SER A 69 6.68 8.06 3.40
CA SER A 69 6.09 7.97 2.07
C SER A 69 6.96 7.08 1.16
N CYS A 70 6.41 6.58 0.07
CA CYS A 70 7.13 5.67 -0.82
C CYS A 70 6.68 5.79 -2.28
N VAL A 71 7.47 5.24 -3.19
CA VAL A 71 7.04 5.00 -4.59
C VAL A 71 6.51 3.57 -4.68
N SER A 72 5.34 3.37 -5.30
CA SER A 72 4.71 2.06 -5.49
C SER A 72 4.52 1.76 -6.97
N ILE A 73 4.98 0.60 -7.43
CA ILE A 73 4.79 0.12 -8.80
C ILE A 73 4.33 -1.33 -8.74
N GLY A 74 3.09 -1.58 -9.14
CA GLY A 74 2.52 -2.91 -9.30
C GLY A 74 2.33 -3.26 -10.78
N LEU A 75 2.43 -4.55 -11.09
CA LEU A 75 1.93 -5.12 -12.34
C LEU A 75 0.79 -6.08 -12.00
N ALA A 76 -0.33 -5.93 -12.66
CA ALA A 76 -1.45 -6.85 -12.59
C ALA A 76 -1.70 -7.52 -13.95
N GLU A 77 -2.00 -8.81 -13.92
CA GLU A 77 -2.48 -9.58 -15.07
C GLU A 77 -3.82 -10.20 -14.71
N ARG A 78 -4.84 -10.02 -15.57
CA ARG A 78 -6.21 -10.49 -15.30
C ARG A 78 -6.74 -10.03 -13.94
N GLY A 79 -6.40 -8.79 -13.58
CA GLY A 79 -6.78 -8.16 -12.33
C GLY A 79 -6.05 -8.66 -11.09
N VAL A 80 -5.08 -9.58 -11.24
CA VAL A 80 -4.31 -10.15 -10.13
C VAL A 80 -2.90 -9.54 -10.11
N PRO A 81 -2.43 -8.98 -8.98
CA PRO A 81 -1.04 -8.55 -8.84
C PRO A 81 -0.05 -9.71 -9.07
N VAL A 82 0.93 -9.50 -9.95
CA VAL A 82 1.97 -10.49 -10.31
C VAL A 82 3.40 -9.98 -10.09
N LEU A 83 3.60 -8.66 -10.05
CA LEU A 83 4.87 -8.02 -9.66
C LEU A 83 4.56 -6.80 -8.78
N GLY A 84 5.39 -6.56 -7.77
CA GLY A 84 5.26 -5.44 -6.84
C GLY A 84 6.63 -4.91 -6.47
N VAL A 85 6.81 -3.61 -6.63
CA VAL A 85 8.03 -2.88 -6.28
C VAL A 85 7.64 -1.68 -5.43
N VAL A 86 8.21 -1.57 -4.24
CA VAL A 86 7.96 -0.46 -3.32
C VAL A 86 9.29 0.10 -2.85
N PHE A 87 9.47 1.41 -2.94
CA PHE A 87 10.71 2.07 -2.53
C PHE A 87 10.46 3.17 -1.49
N ASP A 88 11.02 3.00 -0.30
CA ASP A 88 11.10 4.03 0.75
C ASP A 88 12.43 4.80 0.59
N PRO A 89 12.38 6.06 0.10
CA PRO A 89 13.59 6.84 -0.12
C PRO A 89 14.24 7.35 1.18
N TYR A 90 13.52 7.35 2.31
CA TYR A 90 14.06 7.85 3.59
C TYR A 90 14.91 6.80 4.30
N ARG A 91 14.68 5.52 4.00
CA ARG A 91 15.40 4.38 4.59
C ARG A 91 16.29 3.64 3.60
N ASP A 92 16.23 4.00 2.32
CA ASP A 92 16.87 3.28 1.22
C ASP A 92 16.44 1.80 1.21
N GLU A 93 15.13 1.59 1.28
CA GLU A 93 14.52 0.27 1.37
C GLU A 93 13.68 -0.02 0.13
N LEU A 94 14.07 -1.05 -0.60
CA LEU A 94 13.42 -1.55 -1.80
C LEU A 94 12.82 -2.91 -1.52
N TRP A 95 11.49 -2.96 -1.45
CA TRP A 95 10.73 -4.20 -1.46
C TRP A 95 10.44 -4.62 -2.90
N VAL A 96 10.67 -5.89 -3.21
CA VAL A 96 10.35 -6.50 -4.51
C VAL A 96 9.69 -7.84 -4.28
N ALA A 97 8.60 -8.12 -4.99
CA ALA A 97 7.95 -9.42 -4.97
C ALA A 97 7.43 -9.77 -6.37
N ALA A 98 7.51 -11.06 -6.72
CA ALA A 98 6.89 -11.63 -7.91
C ALA A 98 6.09 -12.86 -7.49
N ALA A 99 4.92 -13.08 -8.13
CA ALA A 99 4.02 -14.16 -7.76
C ALA A 99 4.71 -15.54 -7.81
N GLY A 100 4.72 -16.23 -6.67
CA GLY A 100 5.35 -17.55 -6.51
C GLY A 100 6.86 -17.55 -6.27
N GLU A 101 7.53 -16.39 -6.31
CA GLU A 101 8.99 -16.28 -6.18
C GLU A 101 9.42 -15.77 -4.79
N GLY A 102 8.47 -15.30 -3.97
CA GLY A 102 8.72 -14.69 -2.68
C GLY A 102 8.95 -13.18 -2.74
N ALA A 103 8.99 -12.59 -1.55
CA ALA A 103 9.28 -11.17 -1.34
C ALA A 103 10.72 -10.95 -0.86
N PHE A 104 11.30 -9.82 -1.24
CA PHE A 104 12.67 -9.44 -0.95
C PHE A 104 12.71 -8.00 -0.43
N LEU A 105 13.62 -7.72 0.50
CA LEU A 105 13.98 -6.38 0.96
C LEU A 105 15.47 -6.18 0.69
N ASN A 106 15.81 -5.19 -0.15
CA ASN A 106 17.19 -4.89 -0.56
C ASN A 106 17.95 -6.13 -1.06
N GLY A 107 17.26 -6.99 -1.83
CA GLY A 107 17.79 -8.22 -2.40
C GLY A 107 17.86 -9.43 -1.45
N ALA A 108 17.60 -9.24 -0.15
CA ALA A 108 17.49 -10.34 0.80
C ALA A 108 16.04 -10.86 0.87
N ARG A 109 15.84 -12.17 0.74
CA ARG A 109 14.50 -12.78 0.83
C ARG A 109 13.91 -12.55 2.23
N LEU A 110 12.66 -12.11 2.29
CA LEU A 110 11.92 -12.00 3.54
C LEU A 110 11.60 -13.39 4.08
N ALA A 111 11.73 -13.53 5.39
CA ALA A 111 11.17 -14.66 6.12
C ALA A 111 9.71 -14.33 6.48
N PRO A 112 8.84 -15.36 6.61
CA PRO A 112 7.48 -15.16 7.11
C PRO A 112 7.48 -14.36 8.41
N PRO A 113 6.62 -13.34 8.53
CA PRO A 113 6.54 -12.54 9.74
C PRO A 113 6.16 -13.43 10.94
N PRO A 114 6.58 -13.08 12.16
CA PRO A 114 6.22 -13.85 13.34
C PRO A 114 4.70 -14.00 13.45
N ALA A 115 4.23 -15.22 13.61
CA ALA A 115 2.81 -15.47 13.83
C ALA A 115 2.36 -14.77 15.12
N VAL A 116 1.35 -13.91 15.01
CA VAL A 116 0.57 -13.51 16.18
C VAL A 116 -0.43 -14.62 16.43
N ASP A 117 -0.52 -15.08 17.69
CA ASP A 117 -1.49 -16.10 18.08
C ASP A 117 -2.92 -15.52 18.09
N LEU A 118 -3.46 -15.33 16.89
CA LEU A 118 -4.84 -14.93 16.68
C LEU A 118 -5.81 -16.05 17.10
N ALA A 119 -5.35 -17.30 17.13
CA ALA A 119 -6.17 -18.47 17.48
C ALA A 119 -6.39 -18.60 18.99
N GLY A 120 -5.40 -18.23 19.80
CA GLY A 120 -5.50 -18.12 21.26
C GLY A 120 -6.20 -16.85 21.75
N GLY A 121 -6.42 -15.88 20.85
CA GLY A 121 -7.13 -14.63 21.15
C GLY A 121 -6.32 -13.60 21.94
N ASP A 122 -5.01 -13.80 22.12
CA ASP A 122 -4.15 -12.84 22.82
C ASP A 122 -3.47 -11.88 21.84
N LEU A 123 -4.04 -10.68 21.71
CA LEU A 123 -3.48 -9.62 20.87
C LEU A 123 -2.47 -8.72 21.61
N SER A 124 -2.11 -9.02 22.87
CA SER A 124 -1.26 -8.15 23.71
C SER A 124 0.19 -8.00 23.23
N SER A 125 0.61 -8.81 22.25
CA SER A 125 1.87 -8.65 21.54
C SER A 125 1.74 -7.92 20.20
N ALA A 126 0.52 -7.78 19.67
CA ALA A 126 0.25 -7.34 18.31
C ALA A 126 0.42 -5.82 18.15
N THR A 127 1.20 -5.42 17.14
CA THR A 127 1.24 -4.03 16.66
C THR A 127 0.38 -3.93 15.40
N VAL A 128 -0.75 -3.27 15.50
CA VAL A 128 -1.73 -3.12 14.41
C VAL A 128 -1.54 -1.78 13.71
N LEU A 129 -1.40 -1.82 12.40
CA LEU A 129 -1.43 -0.63 11.54
C LEU A 129 -2.85 -0.36 11.07
N THR A 130 -3.18 0.91 10.90
CA THR A 130 -4.46 1.35 10.32
C THR A 130 -4.28 2.72 9.66
N ASP A 131 -5.37 3.25 9.12
CA ASP A 131 -5.46 4.59 8.57
C ASP A 131 -6.70 5.31 9.12
N LEU A 132 -6.62 6.64 9.22
CA LEU A 132 -7.74 7.50 9.54
C LEU A 132 -8.71 7.69 8.37
N GLY A 133 -8.24 7.43 7.15
CA GLY A 133 -8.98 7.78 5.94
C GLY A 133 -9.28 9.28 5.86
N TYR A 134 -10.23 9.65 5.00
CA TYR A 134 -10.61 11.02 4.74
C TYR A 134 -11.94 11.40 5.39
N GLU A 135 -12.75 10.42 5.81
CA GLU A 135 -14.03 10.68 6.45
C GLU A 135 -13.90 11.33 7.83
N ARG A 136 -14.78 12.30 8.13
CA ARG A 136 -14.77 13.07 9.39
C ARG A 136 -16.18 13.20 9.96
N GLY A 137 -16.27 13.45 11.27
CA GLY A 137 -17.54 13.55 11.97
C GLY A 137 -18.24 12.18 12.07
N PRO A 138 -19.58 12.12 12.00
CA PRO A 138 -20.33 10.86 12.17
C PRO A 138 -19.92 9.74 11.20
N ALA A 139 -19.45 10.07 10.00
CA ALA A 139 -18.99 9.09 9.01
C ALA A 139 -17.73 8.32 9.45
N ALA A 140 -16.92 8.90 10.35
CA ALA A 140 -15.74 8.24 10.92
C ALA A 140 -16.07 7.27 12.08
N ALA A 141 -17.36 7.03 12.37
CA ALA A 141 -17.77 6.14 13.46
C ALA A 141 -17.22 4.69 13.34
N PRO A 142 -17.10 4.07 12.15
CA PRO A 142 -16.51 2.73 12.02
C PRO A 142 -15.06 2.68 12.50
N LEU A 143 -14.27 3.70 12.17
CA LEU A 143 -12.89 3.82 12.62
C LEU A 143 -12.81 3.99 14.14
N ALA A 144 -13.63 4.86 14.74
CA ALA A 144 -13.67 5.02 16.19
C ALA A 144 -14.01 3.71 16.90
N ARG A 145 -14.92 2.90 16.32
CA ARG A 145 -15.27 1.57 16.84
C ARG A 145 -14.12 0.58 16.69
N LEU A 146 -13.38 0.60 15.58
CA LEU A 146 -12.18 -0.21 15.41
C LEU A 146 -11.16 0.11 16.53
N TYR A 147 -10.89 1.40 16.75
CA TYR A 147 -9.98 1.83 17.82
C TYR A 147 -10.42 1.35 19.20
N ALA A 148 -11.71 1.50 19.53
CA ALA A 148 -12.25 1.02 20.80
C ALA A 148 -12.07 -0.50 20.94
N ALA A 149 -12.42 -1.27 19.90
CA ALA A 149 -12.28 -2.72 19.89
C ALA A 149 -10.82 -3.17 20.06
N LEU A 150 -9.87 -2.55 19.36
CA LEU A 150 -8.44 -2.86 19.49
C LEU A 150 -7.93 -2.62 20.92
N LEU A 151 -8.39 -1.55 21.57
CA LEU A 151 -8.03 -1.25 22.97
C LEU A 151 -8.67 -2.26 23.94
N ASP A 152 -9.92 -2.65 23.72
CA ASP A 152 -10.62 -3.65 24.54
C ASP A 152 -9.94 -5.02 24.46
N GLU A 153 -9.44 -5.39 23.27
CA GLU A 153 -8.63 -6.58 23.03
C GLU A 153 -7.17 -6.44 23.50
N LYS A 154 -6.83 -5.32 24.15
CA LYS A 154 -5.53 -5.05 24.76
C LYS A 154 -4.37 -5.15 23.77
N VAL A 155 -4.57 -4.77 22.51
CA VAL A 155 -3.50 -4.81 21.52
C VAL A 155 -2.30 -4.01 22.02
N ARG A 156 -1.07 -4.47 21.74
CA ARG A 156 0.15 -3.79 22.22
C ARG A 156 0.20 -2.34 21.78
N ALA A 157 -0.12 -2.11 20.52
CA ALA A 157 0.03 -0.82 19.88
C ALA A 157 -0.87 -0.72 18.65
N VAL A 158 -1.46 0.46 18.47
CA VAL A 158 -2.02 0.90 17.19
C VAL A 158 -1.12 1.99 16.62
N ARG A 159 -0.89 1.96 15.31
CA ARG A 159 -0.11 2.98 14.58
C ARG A 159 -0.85 3.40 13.31
N ILE A 160 -0.72 4.68 12.98
CA ILE A 160 -1.13 5.25 11.69
C ILE A 160 0.13 5.79 11.05
N LEU A 161 0.53 5.21 9.92
CA LEU A 161 1.72 5.67 9.21
C LEU A 161 1.40 6.78 8.21
N GLY A 162 0.16 6.84 7.69
CA GLY A 162 -0.22 7.77 6.62
C GLY A 162 0.29 7.37 5.24
N SER A 163 0.61 6.08 5.05
CA SER A 163 1.00 5.46 3.79
C SER A 163 0.55 3.99 3.82
N THR A 164 -0.34 3.62 2.90
CA THR A 164 -0.95 2.29 2.89
C THR A 164 0.05 1.24 2.40
N VAL A 165 0.83 1.58 1.37
CA VAL A 165 1.80 0.69 0.75
C VAL A 165 2.95 0.39 1.71
N LEU A 166 3.47 1.39 2.44
CA LEU A 166 4.48 1.13 3.49
C LEU A 166 3.90 0.28 4.62
N SER A 167 2.65 0.50 4.98
CA SER A 167 2.00 -0.31 6.02
C SER A 167 1.96 -1.79 5.63
N LEU A 168 1.62 -2.09 4.36
CA LEU A 168 1.68 -3.46 3.82
C LEU A 168 3.11 -4.02 3.85
N CYS A 169 4.11 -3.24 3.45
CA CYS A 169 5.52 -3.67 3.47
C CYS A 169 6.06 -3.88 4.89
N TYR A 170 5.57 -3.12 5.86
CA TYR A 170 5.95 -3.27 7.27
C TYR A 170 5.34 -4.52 7.89
N VAL A 171 4.13 -4.90 7.49
CA VAL A 171 3.57 -6.22 7.84
C VAL A 171 4.40 -7.33 7.19
N ALA A 172 4.67 -7.22 5.88
CA ALA A 172 5.47 -8.20 5.14
C ALA A 172 6.85 -8.46 5.74
N SER A 173 7.49 -7.41 6.26
CA SER A 173 8.82 -7.48 6.90
C SER A 173 8.79 -7.72 8.41
N GLY A 174 7.62 -8.02 8.99
CA GLY A 174 7.47 -8.35 10.41
C GLY A 174 7.66 -7.17 11.37
N ARG A 175 7.63 -5.93 10.87
CA ARG A 175 7.69 -4.70 11.69
C ARG A 175 6.35 -4.39 12.36
N ALA A 176 5.28 -4.88 11.77
CA ALA A 176 3.94 -4.84 12.31
C ALA A 176 3.27 -6.21 12.16
N SER A 177 2.24 -6.43 12.95
CA SER A 177 1.51 -7.69 13.01
C SER A 177 0.40 -7.78 11.98
N SER A 178 -0.29 -6.67 11.73
CA SER A 178 -1.41 -6.62 10.79
C SER A 178 -1.71 -5.19 10.34
N LEU A 179 -2.50 -5.08 9.28
CA LEU A 179 -3.05 -3.83 8.75
C LEU A 179 -4.56 -3.96 8.63
N VAL A 180 -5.30 -2.97 9.14
CA VAL A 180 -6.75 -2.89 9.01
C VAL A 180 -7.11 -1.51 8.43
N ILE A 181 -7.69 -1.49 7.24
CA ILE A 181 -8.05 -0.28 6.48
C ILE A 181 -9.32 -0.52 5.65
N GLY A 182 -9.84 0.52 4.99
CA GLY A 182 -10.99 0.38 4.09
C GLY A 182 -12.32 0.08 4.80
N LEU A 183 -12.50 0.61 6.01
CA LEU A 183 -13.70 0.34 6.83
C LEU A 183 -15.00 0.94 6.25
N VAL A 184 -14.87 1.87 5.31
CA VAL A 184 -15.98 2.50 4.59
C VAL A 184 -15.61 2.62 3.11
N GLU A 185 -16.62 2.61 2.24
CA GLU A 185 -16.46 2.57 0.79
C GLU A 185 -15.54 3.67 0.24
N ARG A 186 -15.65 4.89 0.77
CA ARG A 186 -14.86 6.04 0.32
C ARG A 186 -13.41 6.04 0.83
N ASP A 187 -13.13 5.34 1.92
CA ASP A 187 -11.78 5.16 2.47
C ASP A 187 -11.17 3.83 2.00
N CYS A 188 -11.80 3.14 1.03
CA CYS A 188 -11.26 1.94 0.44
C CYS A 188 -10.01 2.31 -0.38
N PRO A 189 -8.86 1.66 -0.11
CA PRO A 189 -7.65 1.88 -0.88
C PRO A 189 -7.89 1.64 -2.37
N LYS A 190 -7.43 2.58 -3.21
CA LYS A 190 -7.50 2.46 -4.67
C LYS A 190 -6.42 1.45 -5.14
N PRO A 191 -6.48 0.93 -6.38
CA PRO A 191 -5.50 -0.06 -6.85
C PRO A 191 -4.03 0.31 -6.65
N TRP A 192 -3.66 1.58 -6.77
CA TRP A 192 -2.28 2.03 -6.55
C TRP A 192 -1.83 1.98 -5.08
N ASP A 193 -2.77 2.11 -4.13
CA ASP A 193 -2.51 1.98 -2.69
C ASP A 193 -2.26 0.52 -2.23
N TRP A 194 -2.66 -0.49 -3.03
CA TRP A 194 -2.61 -1.89 -2.58
C TRP A 194 -1.96 -2.87 -3.57
N CYS A 195 -1.91 -2.60 -4.87
CA CYS A 195 -1.46 -3.57 -5.87
C CYS A 195 -0.05 -4.13 -5.56
N ALA A 196 0.95 -3.26 -5.43
CA ALA A 196 2.31 -3.70 -5.13
C ALA A 196 2.45 -4.24 -3.70
N GLY A 197 1.97 -3.47 -2.70
CA GLY A 197 2.13 -3.81 -1.29
C GLY A 197 1.46 -5.13 -0.90
N THR A 198 0.28 -5.45 -1.46
CA THR A 198 -0.39 -6.72 -1.17
C THR A 198 0.33 -7.92 -1.74
N LEU A 199 0.96 -7.78 -2.91
CA LEU A 199 1.82 -8.85 -3.43
C LEU A 199 3.03 -9.06 -2.53
N VAL A 200 3.70 -7.98 -2.11
CA VAL A 200 4.84 -8.05 -1.18
C VAL A 200 4.44 -8.76 0.12
N ALA A 201 3.28 -8.42 0.69
CA ALA A 201 2.77 -9.09 1.89
C ALA A 201 2.46 -10.58 1.65
N ARG A 202 1.75 -10.92 0.57
CA ARG A 202 1.39 -12.32 0.23
C ARG A 202 2.62 -13.20 0.01
N GLU A 203 3.63 -12.67 -0.68
CA GLU A 203 4.85 -13.40 -1.01
C GLU A 203 5.84 -13.49 0.16
N ALA A 204 5.63 -12.71 1.23
CA ALA A 204 6.37 -12.84 2.47
C ALA A 204 5.89 -14.03 3.34
N GLY A 205 4.63 -14.44 3.20
CA GLY A 205 3.99 -15.53 3.95
C GLY A 205 2.89 -15.04 4.89
#